data_AF-A0A6I3LNK5-F1
#
_entry.id   AF-A0A6I3LNK5-F1
#
_cell.length_a   1.000
_cell.length_b   1.000
_cell.length_c   1.000
_cell.angle_alpha   90.00
_cell.angle_beta   90.00
_cell.angle_gamma   90.00
#
_symmetry.space_group_name_H-M   'P 1'
#
loop_
_entity.id
_entity.type
_entity.pdbx_description
1 polymer ?
#
loop_
_entity_poly.entity_id
_entity_poly.type
_entity_poly.pdbx_seq_one_letter_code
_entity_poly.pdbx_strand_id
1 'polypeptide(L)'
;MKQEEEISICIQLINWMQDYTLSNEVVISRIDTQDFLAKALILDQQRKGKMLGKSLQQLVRQALEALEQADPTLEVHNQRYPYSFLDVVYHLLQVCENENVSTQSLQGYIEAATDEILQSRLVNFTIEKLVLEDNIETSLALIPKIKDKAYHYRSYRLLAHYYASRGDKANFLQVLKKCDARKDIDDLEEIKTIFIETSATQHPLEEVMALVQNKPFGPAYYVAAFLPLVKKESFNAIQTLLNALAFEAPNLYVQEIILANAFRYNKANQTHENFAYLQQLLDAIPARVRWAPSDFSLKDNLWSFIADALLANQQLDFTAELLYCSKKISAKIIKDSLKRQLKTYRKEEENE
;
A
#
# COMPACT_ATOMS: atom_id res chain seq x y z
N MET A 1 -32.02 6.95 -6.62
CA MET A 1 -33.24 6.26 -6.15
C MET A 1 -33.03 4.80 -5.74
N LYS A 2 -32.62 3.87 -6.62
CA LYS A 2 -32.56 2.43 -6.27
C LYS A 2 -31.42 2.07 -5.31
N GLN A 3 -30.19 2.50 -5.56
CA GLN A 3 -29.08 2.20 -4.64
C GLN A 3 -29.05 3.08 -3.37
N GLU A 4 -29.76 4.21 -3.34
CA GLU A 4 -29.95 4.99 -2.10
C GLU A 4 -30.77 4.20 -1.07
N GLU A 5 -31.75 3.42 -1.53
CA GLU A 5 -32.52 2.51 -0.68
C GLU A 5 -31.62 1.39 -0.13
N GLU A 6 -30.73 0.84 -0.95
CA GLU A 6 -29.73 -0.13 -0.50
C GLU A 6 -28.78 0.44 0.57
N ILE A 7 -28.27 1.65 0.37
CA ILE A 7 -27.44 2.35 1.36
C ILE A 7 -28.22 2.55 2.68
N SER A 8 -29.47 2.99 2.58
CA SER A 8 -30.36 3.16 3.74
C SER A 8 -30.59 1.84 4.49
N ILE A 9 -30.85 0.73 3.79
CA ILE A 9 -31.00 -0.60 4.40
C ILE A 9 -29.73 -0.97 5.18
N CYS A 10 -28.55 -0.79 4.59
CA CYS A 10 -27.29 -1.11 5.25
C CYS A 10 -27.07 -0.28 6.52
N ILE A 11 -27.28 1.03 6.46
CA ILE A 11 -27.14 1.93 7.62
C ILE A 11 -28.13 1.54 8.72
N GLN A 12 -29.38 1.25 8.38
CA GLN A 12 -30.40 0.87 9.38
C GLN A 12 -30.09 -0.48 10.02
N LEU A 13 -29.69 -1.49 9.24
CA LEU A 13 -29.25 -2.77 9.77
C LEU A 13 -28.10 -2.59 10.76
N ILE A 14 -27.08 -1.81 10.39
CA ILE A 14 -25.95 -1.54 11.27
C ILE A 14 -26.39 -0.85 12.56
N ASN A 15 -27.17 0.25 12.44
CA ASN A 15 -27.63 1.02 13.60
C ASN A 15 -28.43 0.15 14.57
N TRP A 16 -29.36 -0.68 14.08
CA TRP A 16 -30.15 -1.54 14.95
C TRP A 16 -29.34 -2.69 15.55
N MET A 17 -28.43 -3.29 14.77
CA MET A 17 -27.62 -4.40 15.25
C MET A 17 -26.62 -3.95 16.32
N GLN A 18 -26.06 -2.74 16.20
CA GLN A 18 -25.13 -2.16 17.18
C GLN A 18 -25.84 -1.46 18.36
N ASP A 19 -27.15 -1.22 18.27
CA ASP A 19 -27.92 -0.72 19.41
C ASP A 19 -28.29 -1.87 20.36
N TYR A 20 -27.43 -2.11 21.35
CA TYR A 20 -27.61 -3.15 22.36
C TYR A 20 -28.73 -2.84 23.37
N THR A 21 -29.38 -1.67 23.27
CA THR A 21 -30.55 -1.34 24.10
C THR A 21 -31.85 -1.90 23.52
N LEU A 22 -31.85 -2.27 22.23
CA LEU A 22 -32.97 -2.95 21.57
C LEU A 22 -32.92 -4.45 21.84
N SER A 23 -34.07 -5.08 22.06
CA SER A 23 -34.17 -6.54 22.05
C SER A 23 -34.12 -7.09 20.62
N ASN A 24 -33.80 -8.37 20.44
CA ASN A 24 -33.74 -8.97 19.11
C ASN A 24 -35.13 -9.00 18.44
N GLU A 25 -36.20 -9.21 19.20
CA GLU A 25 -37.58 -9.19 18.70
C GLU A 25 -37.96 -7.83 18.12
N VAL A 26 -37.49 -6.73 18.75
CA VAL A 26 -37.71 -5.38 18.24
C VAL A 26 -36.97 -5.17 16.92
N VAL A 27 -35.73 -5.66 16.80
CA VAL A 27 -34.96 -5.55 15.56
C VAL A 27 -35.59 -6.38 14.44
N ILE A 28 -35.97 -7.63 14.70
CA ILE A 28 -36.68 -8.51 13.75
C ILE A 28 -37.95 -7.82 13.27
N SER A 29 -38.79 -7.35 14.20
CA SER A 29 -40.04 -6.66 13.87
C SER A 29 -39.83 -5.43 12.98
N ARG A 30 -38.74 -4.68 13.16
CA ARG A 30 -38.40 -3.54 12.30
C ARG A 30 -37.98 -3.97 10.89
N ILE A 31 -37.16 -5.03 10.78
CA ILE A 31 -36.74 -5.61 9.49
C ILE A 31 -37.97 -6.08 8.70
N ASP A 32 -38.90 -6.78 9.36
CA ASP A 32 -40.13 -7.29 8.77
C ASP A 32 -41.08 -6.16 8.36
N THR A 33 -41.32 -5.20 9.26
CA THR A 33 -42.24 -4.08 9.00
C THR A 33 -41.76 -3.22 7.82
N GLN A 34 -40.45 -3.08 7.64
CA GLN A 34 -39.88 -2.34 6.52
C GLN A 34 -39.67 -3.18 5.25
N ASP A 35 -39.99 -4.48 5.30
CA ASP A 35 -39.88 -5.45 4.20
C ASP A 35 -38.47 -5.50 3.58
N PHE A 36 -37.45 -5.49 4.44
CA PHE A 36 -36.05 -5.44 4.00
C PHE A 36 -35.67 -6.64 3.13
N LEU A 37 -36.21 -7.82 3.42
CA LEU A 37 -35.85 -9.03 2.67
C LEU A 37 -36.37 -8.98 1.22
N ALA A 38 -37.62 -8.57 1.01
CA ALA A 38 -38.16 -8.46 -0.35
C ALA A 38 -37.51 -7.31 -1.11
N LYS A 39 -37.30 -6.15 -0.46
CA LYS A 39 -36.57 -5.03 -1.05
C LYS A 39 -35.16 -5.43 -1.46
N ALA A 40 -34.43 -6.11 -0.58
CA ALA A 40 -33.07 -6.55 -0.86
C ALA A 40 -33.00 -7.51 -2.06
N LEU A 41 -33.96 -8.45 -2.18
CA LEU A 41 -34.07 -9.32 -3.34
C LEU A 41 -34.28 -8.53 -4.64
N ILE A 42 -35.20 -7.56 -4.63
CA ILE A 42 -35.49 -6.73 -5.80
C ILE A 42 -34.26 -5.90 -6.18
N LEU A 43 -33.57 -5.30 -5.21
CA LEU A 43 -32.37 -4.49 -5.42
C LEU A 43 -31.21 -5.33 -5.99
N ASP A 44 -31.00 -6.53 -5.45
CA ASP A 44 -29.97 -7.45 -5.95
C ASP A 44 -30.25 -7.88 -7.40
N GLN A 45 -31.50 -8.22 -7.74
CA GLN A 45 -31.91 -8.57 -9.11
C GLN A 45 -31.76 -7.41 -10.10
N GLN A 46 -31.89 -6.18 -9.63
CA GLN A 46 -31.81 -4.97 -10.45
C GLN A 46 -30.39 -4.40 -10.57
N ARG A 47 -29.42 -4.97 -9.84
CA ARG A 47 -28.05 -4.46 -9.80
C ARG A 47 -27.41 -4.47 -11.19
N LYS A 48 -26.79 -3.36 -11.53
CA LYS A 48 -25.89 -3.20 -12.67
C LYS A 48 -24.55 -2.70 -12.15
N GLY A 49 -23.44 -3.31 -12.54
CA GLY A 49 -22.11 -2.89 -12.10
C GLY A 49 -21.24 -4.04 -11.61
N LYS A 50 -20.20 -3.69 -10.84
CA LYS A 50 -19.26 -4.68 -10.29
C LYS A 50 -19.99 -5.63 -9.33
N MET A 51 -19.57 -6.89 -9.35
CA MET A 51 -20.07 -7.90 -8.42
C MET A 51 -19.63 -7.53 -7.00
N LEU A 52 -20.57 -7.52 -6.07
CA LEU A 52 -20.31 -7.33 -4.64
C LEU A 52 -19.94 -8.67 -4.00
N GLY A 53 -19.20 -8.64 -2.89
CA GLY A 53 -18.74 -9.86 -2.22
C GLY A 53 -19.89 -10.73 -1.69
N LYS A 54 -20.87 -10.11 -1.05
CA LYS A 54 -22.14 -10.72 -0.62
C LYS A 54 -23.30 -9.92 -1.20
N SER A 55 -24.44 -10.57 -1.43
CA SER A 55 -25.65 -9.88 -1.87
C SER A 55 -26.35 -9.21 -0.68
N LEU A 56 -27.11 -8.13 -0.91
CA LEU A 56 -27.86 -7.48 0.17
C LEU A 56 -28.87 -8.44 0.80
N GLN A 57 -29.52 -9.25 -0.03
CA GLN A 57 -30.46 -10.27 0.43
C GLN A 57 -29.78 -11.27 1.38
N GLN A 58 -28.58 -11.73 1.04
CA GLN A 58 -27.81 -12.64 1.89
C GLN A 58 -27.49 -11.99 3.23
N LEU A 59 -27.12 -10.71 3.23
CA LEU A 59 -26.79 -9.98 4.46
C LEU A 59 -28.02 -9.79 5.36
N VAL A 60 -29.18 -9.46 4.80
CA VAL A 60 -30.45 -9.37 5.55
C VAL A 60 -30.83 -10.73 6.15
N ARG A 61 -30.72 -11.81 5.36
CA ARG A 61 -31.01 -13.18 5.86
C ARG A 61 -30.08 -13.57 7.01
N GLN A 62 -28.78 -13.33 6.86
CA GLN A 62 -27.80 -13.62 7.91
C GLN A 62 -28.08 -12.83 9.19
N ALA A 63 -28.55 -11.58 9.07
CA ALA A 63 -28.96 -10.78 10.22
C ALA A 63 -30.18 -11.40 10.93
N LEU A 64 -31.23 -11.75 10.19
CA LEU A 64 -32.44 -12.39 10.73
C LEU A 64 -32.11 -13.73 11.40
N GLU A 65 -31.37 -14.60 10.72
CA GLU A 65 -30.96 -15.91 11.25
C GLU A 65 -30.19 -15.76 12.57
N ALA A 66 -29.25 -14.79 12.65
CA ALA A 66 -28.49 -14.53 13.85
C ALA A 66 -29.37 -14.03 15.02
N LEU A 67 -30.37 -13.19 14.74
CA LEU A 67 -31.29 -12.67 15.75
C LEU A 67 -32.27 -13.73 16.25
N GLU A 68 -32.80 -14.58 15.36
CA GLU A 68 -33.77 -15.64 15.67
C GLU A 68 -33.14 -16.82 16.43
N GLN A 69 -31.89 -17.15 16.12
CA GLN A 69 -31.16 -18.28 16.72
C GLN A 69 -30.29 -17.86 17.91
N ALA A 70 -30.35 -16.60 18.32
CA ALA A 70 -29.58 -16.08 19.44
C ALA A 70 -29.89 -16.84 20.73
N ASP A 71 -28.85 -17.23 21.46
CA ASP A 71 -29.00 -17.80 22.80
C ASP A 71 -29.43 -16.68 23.78
N PRO A 72 -30.66 -16.74 24.34
CA PRO A 72 -31.17 -15.69 25.22
C PRO A 72 -30.40 -15.60 26.55
N THR A 73 -29.55 -16.57 26.87
CA THR A 73 -28.72 -16.55 28.08
C THR A 73 -27.46 -15.68 27.93
N LEU A 74 -27.07 -15.35 26.70
CA LEU A 74 -25.93 -14.47 26.42
C LEU A 74 -26.32 -13.00 26.52
N GLU A 75 -25.33 -12.13 26.72
CA GLU A 75 -25.54 -10.69 26.57
C GLU A 75 -25.88 -10.32 25.11
N VAL A 76 -26.73 -9.31 24.90
CA VAL A 76 -27.23 -8.89 23.57
C VAL A 76 -26.11 -8.68 22.54
N HIS A 77 -24.98 -8.11 22.96
CA HIS A 77 -23.84 -7.91 22.07
C HIS A 77 -23.24 -9.25 21.58
N ASN A 78 -23.20 -10.28 22.43
CA ASN A 78 -22.73 -11.61 22.09
C ASN A 78 -23.75 -12.42 21.27
N GLN A 79 -25.04 -12.18 21.52
CA GLN A 79 -26.13 -12.75 20.72
C GLN A 79 -26.01 -12.37 19.24
N ARG A 80 -25.49 -11.18 18.94
CA ARG A 80 -25.36 -10.63 17.59
C ARG A 80 -23.98 -10.82 16.98
N TYR A 81 -23.01 -11.34 17.72
CA TYR A 81 -21.65 -11.57 17.24
C TYR A 81 -21.56 -12.48 15.99
N PRO A 82 -22.41 -13.53 15.81
CA PRO A 82 -22.42 -14.33 14.58
C PRO A 82 -22.72 -13.52 13.31
N TYR A 83 -23.38 -12.36 13.44
CA TYR A 83 -23.59 -11.43 12.35
C TYR A 83 -22.30 -10.61 12.10
N SER A 84 -21.76 -10.74 10.89
CA SER A 84 -20.59 -9.96 10.48
C SER A 84 -21.01 -8.52 10.16
N PHE A 85 -21.05 -7.67 11.18
CA PHE A 85 -21.17 -6.21 11.03
C PHE A 85 -20.22 -5.67 9.95
N LEU A 86 -19.00 -6.20 9.90
CA LEU A 86 -18.00 -5.81 8.91
C LEU A 86 -18.45 -6.06 7.48
N ASP A 87 -19.17 -7.16 7.22
CA ASP A 87 -19.64 -7.48 5.86
C ASP A 87 -20.66 -6.46 5.37
N VAL A 88 -21.58 -6.02 6.24
CA VAL A 88 -22.57 -4.99 5.86
C VAL A 88 -21.92 -3.63 5.70
N VAL A 89 -20.92 -3.30 6.50
CA VAL A 89 -20.14 -2.07 6.29
C VAL A 89 -19.34 -2.13 4.99
N TYR A 90 -18.68 -3.24 4.68
CA TYR A 90 -17.95 -3.38 3.41
C TYR A 90 -18.89 -3.30 2.21
N HIS A 91 -20.05 -3.94 2.29
CA HIS A 91 -21.09 -3.86 1.28
C HIS A 91 -21.56 -2.42 1.05
N LEU A 92 -21.87 -1.70 2.14
CA LEU A 92 -22.24 -0.27 2.10
C LEU A 92 -21.17 0.57 1.38
N LEU A 93 -19.90 0.42 1.76
CA LEU A 93 -18.81 1.19 1.14
C LEU A 93 -18.64 0.86 -0.35
N GLN A 94 -18.77 -0.41 -0.73
CA GLN A 94 -18.71 -0.83 -2.14
C GLN A 94 -19.88 -0.26 -2.95
N VAL A 95 -21.09 -0.20 -2.39
CA VAL A 95 -22.23 0.45 -3.04
C VAL A 95 -21.94 1.94 -3.19
N CYS A 96 -21.47 2.62 -2.15
CA CYS A 96 -21.11 4.04 -2.24
C CYS A 96 -20.03 4.32 -3.32
N GLU A 97 -19.05 3.44 -3.46
CA GLU A 97 -18.01 3.52 -4.49
C GLU A 97 -18.59 3.29 -5.90
N ASN A 98 -19.34 2.21 -6.10
CA ASN A 98 -19.91 1.83 -7.40
C ASN A 98 -20.87 2.89 -7.95
N GLU A 99 -21.64 3.53 -7.07
CA GLU A 99 -22.57 4.60 -7.44
C GLU A 99 -21.90 5.96 -7.53
N ASN A 100 -20.60 6.03 -7.29
CA ASN A 100 -19.85 7.27 -7.22
C ASN A 100 -20.55 8.33 -6.34
N VAL A 101 -21.04 7.92 -5.17
CA VAL A 101 -21.80 8.79 -4.25
C VAL A 101 -21.00 10.05 -3.94
N SER A 102 -21.66 11.21 -4.07
CA SER A 102 -21.03 12.50 -3.82
C SER A 102 -20.60 12.65 -2.36
N THR A 103 -19.58 13.47 -2.09
CA THR A 103 -19.14 13.80 -0.73
C THR A 103 -20.25 14.45 0.11
N GLN A 104 -21.13 15.24 -0.52
CA GLN A 104 -22.32 15.81 0.12
C GLN A 104 -23.33 14.74 0.55
N SER A 105 -23.60 13.75 -0.31
CA SER A 105 -24.49 12.63 0.03
C SER A 105 -23.90 11.77 1.16
N LEU A 106 -22.58 11.53 1.14
CA LEU A 106 -21.88 10.82 2.23
C LEU A 106 -22.03 11.52 3.58
N GLN A 107 -22.02 12.86 3.61
CA GLN A 107 -22.25 13.61 4.86
C GLN A 107 -23.64 13.31 5.45
N GLY A 108 -24.67 13.23 4.62
CA GLY A 108 -26.01 12.82 5.07
C GLY A 108 -26.04 11.39 5.64
N TYR A 109 -25.26 10.48 5.08
CA TYR A 109 -25.13 9.10 5.58
C TYR A 109 -24.34 9.02 6.90
N ILE A 110 -23.32 9.87 7.08
CA ILE A 110 -22.59 10.00 8.34
C ILE A 110 -23.55 10.49 9.45
N GLU A 111 -24.41 11.45 9.15
CA GLU A 111 -25.40 11.99 10.10
C GLU A 111 -26.51 10.98 10.44
N ALA A 112 -26.86 10.10 9.50
CA ALA A 112 -27.84 9.03 9.70
C ALA A 112 -27.28 7.83 10.48
N ALA A 113 -25.96 7.64 10.51
CA ALA A 113 -25.32 6.58 11.28
C ALA A 113 -25.32 6.92 12.77
N THR A 114 -25.76 6.00 13.62
CA THR A 114 -25.72 6.16 15.09
C THR A 114 -24.50 5.45 15.69
N ASP A 115 -23.96 4.46 14.99
CA ASP A 115 -22.75 3.72 15.40
C ASP A 115 -21.46 4.52 15.12
N GLU A 116 -20.61 4.66 16.14
CA GLU A 116 -19.39 5.47 16.04
C GLU A 116 -18.33 4.85 15.09
N ILE A 117 -18.32 3.52 14.96
CA ILE A 117 -17.40 2.80 14.07
C ILE A 117 -17.82 3.03 12.62
N LEU A 118 -19.11 2.90 12.31
CA LEU A 118 -19.68 3.21 11.00
C LEU A 118 -19.43 4.68 10.63
N GLN A 119 -19.71 5.62 11.53
CA GLN A 119 -19.40 7.04 11.31
C GLN A 119 -17.92 7.24 10.97
N SER A 120 -17.01 6.66 11.77
CA SER A 120 -15.56 6.77 11.55
C SER A 120 -15.12 6.20 10.20
N ARG A 121 -15.71 5.07 9.77
CA ARG A 121 -15.45 4.44 8.47
C ARG A 121 -15.97 5.28 7.31
N LEU A 122 -17.19 5.80 7.40
CA LEU A 122 -17.77 6.67 6.38
C LEU A 122 -16.96 7.97 6.23
N VAL A 123 -16.55 8.59 7.34
CA VAL A 123 -15.68 9.77 7.32
C VAL A 123 -14.34 9.46 6.64
N ASN A 124 -13.67 8.35 7.00
CA ASN A 124 -12.43 7.95 6.34
C ASN A 124 -12.62 7.69 4.83
N PHE A 125 -13.73 7.06 4.43
CA PHE A 125 -14.07 6.87 3.01
C PHE A 125 -14.31 8.20 2.28
N THR A 126 -15.00 9.15 2.91
CA THR A 126 -15.17 10.51 2.37
C THR A 126 -13.81 11.20 2.18
N ILE A 127 -12.89 11.07 3.13
CA ILE A 127 -11.53 11.59 3.03
C ILE A 127 -10.79 10.95 1.85
N GLU A 128 -10.89 9.63 1.68
CA GLU A 128 -10.28 8.94 0.52
C GLU A 128 -10.77 9.52 -0.82
N LYS A 129 -12.08 9.77 -0.96
CA LYS A 129 -12.62 10.44 -2.16
C LYS A 129 -12.11 11.87 -2.33
N LEU A 130 -12.13 12.67 -1.27
CA LEU A 130 -11.68 14.06 -1.32
C LEU A 130 -10.20 14.17 -1.69
N VAL A 131 -9.35 13.24 -1.24
CA VAL A 131 -7.94 13.18 -1.60
C VAL A 131 -7.75 12.87 -3.09
N LEU A 132 -8.56 11.96 -3.66
CA LEU A 132 -8.56 11.68 -5.10
C LEU A 132 -9.04 12.88 -5.93
N GLU A 133 -9.93 13.69 -5.36
CA GLU A 133 -10.46 14.94 -5.95
C GLU A 133 -9.56 16.16 -5.69
N ASP A 134 -8.37 15.97 -5.08
CA ASP A 134 -7.43 17.04 -4.70
C ASP A 134 -7.98 18.05 -3.68
N ASN A 135 -9.07 17.74 -2.99
CA ASN A 135 -9.71 18.58 -1.98
C ASN A 135 -9.15 18.31 -0.57
N ILE A 136 -7.89 18.71 -0.38
CA ILE A 136 -7.13 18.37 0.83
C ILE A 136 -7.52 19.20 2.05
N GLU A 137 -7.90 20.46 1.87
CA GLU A 137 -8.35 21.32 2.96
C GLU A 137 -9.58 20.70 3.67
N THR A 138 -10.58 20.29 2.88
CA THR A 138 -11.77 19.61 3.41
C THR A 138 -11.41 18.28 4.05
N SER A 139 -10.51 17.51 3.43
CA SER A 139 -10.02 16.25 3.99
C SER A 139 -9.44 16.42 5.40
N LEU A 140 -8.56 17.40 5.58
CA LEU A 140 -7.94 17.72 6.88
C LEU A 140 -8.97 18.14 7.94
N ALA A 141 -9.99 18.89 7.54
CA ALA A 141 -11.05 19.34 8.44
C ALA A 141 -11.96 18.20 8.93
N LEU A 142 -12.04 17.08 8.18
CA LEU A 142 -12.83 15.91 8.56
C LEU A 142 -12.13 14.99 9.56
N ILE A 143 -10.80 14.89 9.55
CA ILE A 143 -10.05 13.94 10.40
C ILE A 143 -10.39 14.08 11.91
N PRO A 144 -10.49 15.28 12.50
CA PRO A 144 -10.87 15.44 13.91
C PRO A 144 -12.25 14.88 14.28
N LYS A 145 -13.12 14.64 13.29
CA LYS A 145 -14.45 14.03 13.51
C LYS A 145 -14.40 12.52 13.66
N ILE A 146 -13.27 11.88 13.31
CA ILE A 146 -13.07 10.43 13.47
C ILE A 146 -12.76 10.13 14.93
N LYS A 147 -13.67 9.43 15.61
CA LYS A 147 -13.52 9.02 17.02
C LYS A 147 -12.61 7.79 17.16
N ASP A 148 -12.69 6.85 16.21
CA ASP A 148 -11.85 5.66 16.19
C ASP A 148 -10.40 6.03 15.84
N LYS A 149 -9.47 5.75 16.75
CA LYS A 149 -8.04 6.10 16.58
C LYS A 149 -7.38 5.40 15.39
N ALA A 150 -7.79 4.18 15.04
CA ALA A 150 -7.20 3.47 13.90
C ALA A 150 -7.54 4.18 12.59
N TYR A 151 -8.81 4.57 12.40
CA TYR A 151 -9.21 5.35 11.23
C TYR A 151 -8.63 6.76 11.23
N HIS A 152 -8.50 7.37 12.41
CA HIS A 152 -7.91 8.70 12.57
C HIS A 152 -6.45 8.73 12.05
N TYR A 153 -5.62 7.77 12.46
CA TYR A 153 -4.25 7.68 11.99
C TYR A 153 -4.14 7.25 10.54
N ARG A 154 -5.00 6.32 10.08
CA ARG A 154 -5.09 5.93 8.67
C ARG A 154 -5.35 7.14 7.76
N SER A 155 -6.26 8.04 8.15
CA SER A 155 -6.54 9.25 7.37
C SER A 155 -5.35 10.21 7.30
N TYR A 156 -4.59 10.39 8.38
CA TYR A 156 -3.33 11.17 8.31
C TYR A 156 -2.28 10.50 7.45
N ARG A 157 -2.18 9.17 7.49
CA ARG A 157 -1.26 8.41 6.64
C ARG A 157 -1.58 8.56 5.16
N LEU A 158 -2.87 8.54 4.79
CA LEU A 158 -3.32 8.83 3.44
C LEU A 158 -2.85 10.21 2.96
N LEU A 159 -3.01 11.23 3.81
CA LEU A 159 -2.54 12.59 3.49
C LEU A 159 -1.01 12.68 3.44
N ALA A 160 -0.30 11.97 4.31
CA ALA A 160 1.16 11.90 4.26
C ALA A 160 1.62 11.30 2.93
N HIS A 161 0.98 10.22 2.47
CA HIS A 161 1.25 9.65 1.14
C HIS A 161 0.96 10.65 0.02
N TYR A 162 -0.19 11.34 0.07
CA TYR A 162 -0.56 12.36 -0.92
C TYR A 162 0.51 13.47 -1.05
N TYR A 163 1.01 14.00 0.08
CA TYR A 163 2.03 15.04 0.08
C TYR A 163 3.41 14.48 -0.31
N ALA A 164 3.71 13.24 0.08
CA ALA A 164 4.93 12.54 -0.31
C ALA A 164 5.05 12.44 -1.83
N SER A 165 3.99 11.98 -2.51
CA SER A 165 3.95 11.85 -3.98
C SER A 165 4.07 13.17 -4.74
N ARG A 166 3.89 14.31 -4.06
CA ARG A 166 4.04 15.66 -4.65
C ARG A 166 5.37 16.34 -4.31
N GLY A 167 6.13 15.80 -3.35
CA GLY A 167 7.33 16.47 -2.84
C GLY A 167 7.02 17.69 -1.97
N ASP A 168 5.79 17.84 -1.45
CA ASP A 168 5.41 18.97 -0.60
C ASP A 168 5.98 18.81 0.80
N LYS A 169 7.24 19.24 0.98
CA LYS A 169 8.00 19.09 2.23
C LYS A 169 7.29 19.68 3.44
N ALA A 170 6.70 20.87 3.31
CA ALA A 170 6.14 21.58 4.45
C ALA A 170 4.93 20.83 5.01
N ASN A 171 3.98 20.49 4.14
CA ASN A 171 2.77 19.79 4.54
C ASN A 171 3.04 18.33 4.88
N PHE A 172 3.96 17.67 4.16
CA PHE A 172 4.39 16.30 4.46
C PHE A 172 4.89 16.18 5.91
N LEU A 173 5.83 17.03 6.32
CA LEU A 173 6.40 16.99 7.67
C LEU A 173 5.38 17.36 8.75
N GLN A 174 4.41 18.21 8.44
CA GLN A 174 3.33 18.56 9.36
C GLN A 174 2.38 17.38 9.59
N VAL A 175 1.96 16.70 8.53
CA VAL A 175 1.05 15.55 8.61
C VAL A 175 1.75 14.32 9.18
N LEU A 176 3.01 14.06 8.81
CA LEU A 176 3.78 12.92 9.29
C LEU A 176 3.88 12.87 10.82
N LYS A 177 3.97 14.03 11.48
CA LYS A 177 3.98 14.13 12.95
C LYS A 177 2.67 13.70 13.61
N LYS A 178 1.57 13.65 12.85
CA LYS A 178 0.24 13.25 13.33
C LYS A 178 -0.05 11.76 13.11
N CYS A 179 0.78 11.05 12.34
CA CYS A 179 0.67 9.60 12.17
C CYS A 179 1.13 8.84 13.43
N ASP A 180 0.63 7.62 13.65
CA ASP A 180 1.10 6.76 14.75
C ASP A 180 2.28 5.89 14.31
N ALA A 181 3.48 6.42 14.54
CA ALA A 181 4.73 5.77 14.17
C ALA A 181 4.99 4.42 14.87
N ARG A 182 4.19 4.00 15.86
CA ARG A 182 4.35 2.70 16.53
C ARG A 182 3.56 1.58 15.87
N LYS A 183 2.42 1.91 15.25
CA LYS A 183 1.52 0.94 14.64
C LYS A 183 1.72 0.80 13.13
N ASP A 184 2.15 1.88 12.49
CA ASP A 184 2.21 2.00 11.04
C ASP A 184 3.67 2.11 10.54
N ILE A 185 4.61 1.41 11.19
CA ILE A 185 6.05 1.56 10.91
C ILE A 185 6.33 1.34 9.42
N ASP A 186 5.92 0.20 8.89
CA ASP A 186 6.25 -0.20 7.51
C ASP A 186 5.65 0.75 6.48
N ASP A 187 4.36 1.08 6.62
CA ASP A 187 3.68 2.02 5.72
C ASP A 187 4.34 3.42 5.75
N LEU A 188 4.77 3.89 6.93
CA LEU A 188 5.41 5.19 7.06
C LEU A 188 6.82 5.22 6.48
N GLU A 189 7.58 4.13 6.58
CA GLU A 189 8.89 4.01 5.94
C GLU A 189 8.76 3.98 4.40
N GLU A 190 7.73 3.32 3.86
CA GLU A 190 7.39 3.38 2.43
C GLU A 190 7.04 4.81 2.00
N ILE A 191 6.15 5.47 2.72
CA ILE A 191 5.74 6.86 2.43
C ILE A 191 6.93 7.83 2.47
N LYS A 192 7.83 7.69 3.45
CA LYS A 192 9.06 8.50 3.50
C LYS A 192 10.00 8.19 2.33
N THR A 193 10.08 6.93 1.91
CA THR A 193 10.85 6.53 0.72
C THR A 193 10.30 7.24 -0.52
N ILE A 194 8.99 7.20 -0.73
CA ILE A 194 8.30 7.91 -1.84
C ILE A 194 8.59 9.42 -1.78
N PHE A 195 8.53 10.02 -0.60
CA PHE A 195 8.81 11.46 -0.44
C PHE A 195 10.25 11.82 -0.83
N ILE A 196 11.24 11.04 -0.38
CA ILE A 196 12.65 11.28 -0.70
C ILE A 196 12.93 11.05 -2.19
N GLU A 197 12.38 9.98 -2.78
CA GLU A 197 12.50 9.75 -4.23
C GLU A 197 11.89 10.90 -5.03
N THR A 198 10.68 11.33 -4.67
CA THR A 198 10.00 12.45 -5.33
C THR A 198 10.81 13.75 -5.18
N SER A 199 11.29 14.04 -3.97
CA SER A 199 12.13 15.22 -3.72
C SER A 199 13.41 15.19 -4.57
N ALA A 200 14.06 14.03 -4.72
CA ALA A 200 15.23 13.85 -5.58
C ALA A 200 14.95 13.99 -7.08
N THR A 201 13.69 13.90 -7.52
CA THR A 201 13.33 14.24 -8.90
C THR A 201 13.17 15.74 -9.13
N GLN A 202 12.91 16.50 -8.07
CA GLN A 202 12.53 17.93 -8.13
C GLN A 202 13.65 18.88 -7.69
N HIS A 203 14.59 18.38 -6.90
CA HIS A 203 15.64 19.18 -6.26
C HIS A 203 17.04 18.62 -6.55
N PRO A 204 18.10 19.46 -6.46
CA PRO A 204 19.48 18.99 -6.50
C PRO A 204 19.76 17.96 -5.40
N LEU A 205 20.67 17.01 -5.70
CA LEU A 205 21.02 15.93 -4.78
C LEU A 205 21.48 16.47 -3.42
N GLU A 206 22.27 17.54 -3.39
CA GLU A 206 22.81 18.14 -2.18
C GLU A 206 21.70 18.59 -1.22
N GLU A 207 20.62 19.18 -1.74
CA GLU A 207 19.47 19.60 -0.94
C GLU A 207 18.73 18.39 -0.35
N VAL A 208 18.59 17.32 -1.13
CA VAL A 208 17.93 16.09 -0.69
C VAL A 208 18.80 15.32 0.31
N MET A 209 20.12 15.32 0.15
CA MET A 209 21.03 14.74 1.12
C MET A 209 20.97 15.47 2.46
N ALA A 210 20.94 16.81 2.44
CA ALA A 210 20.76 17.59 3.64
C ALA A 210 19.43 17.26 4.34
N LEU A 211 18.36 16.99 3.58
CA LEU A 211 17.08 16.52 4.11
C LEU A 211 17.20 15.13 4.75
N VAL A 212 17.83 14.18 4.07
CA VAL A 212 17.99 12.78 4.53
C VAL A 212 18.86 12.66 5.78
N GLN A 213 19.83 13.55 5.97
CA GLN A 213 20.70 13.59 7.15
C GLN A 213 19.97 14.02 8.44
N ASN A 214 18.75 14.55 8.35
CA ASN A 214 18.00 15.08 9.48
C ASN A 214 16.80 14.19 9.85
N LYS A 215 16.40 14.21 11.13
CA LYS A 215 15.15 13.58 11.58
C LYS A 215 13.94 14.25 10.90
N PRO A 216 12.89 13.51 10.50
CA PRO A 216 12.60 12.10 10.83
C PRO A 216 13.20 11.07 9.86
N PHE A 217 14.07 11.50 8.95
CA PHE A 217 14.80 10.61 8.04
C PHE A 217 16.10 10.13 8.69
N GLY A 218 16.90 9.46 7.88
CA GLY A 218 18.21 8.99 8.23
C GLY A 218 18.88 8.26 7.08
N PRO A 219 20.03 7.62 7.35
CA PRO A 219 20.85 7.01 6.32
C PRO A 219 20.18 5.90 5.49
N ALA A 220 19.10 5.30 6.01
CA ALA A 220 18.31 4.32 5.29
C ALA A 220 17.73 4.86 3.96
N TYR A 221 17.52 6.18 3.85
CA TYR A 221 16.92 6.82 2.68
C TYR A 221 17.94 7.29 1.64
N TYR A 222 19.24 7.00 1.80
CA TYR A 222 20.25 7.35 0.82
C TYR A 222 19.98 6.68 -0.53
N VAL A 223 19.58 5.40 -0.53
CA VAL A 223 19.24 4.68 -1.76
C VAL A 223 18.08 5.34 -2.49
N ALA A 224 17.06 5.78 -1.75
CA ALA A 224 15.90 6.51 -2.29
C ALA A 224 16.32 7.84 -2.92
N ALA A 225 17.20 8.60 -2.26
CA ALA A 225 17.68 9.89 -2.77
C ALA A 225 18.46 9.76 -4.09
N PHE A 226 19.19 8.66 -4.27
CA PHE A 226 19.94 8.40 -5.50
C PHE A 226 19.11 7.76 -6.61
N LEU A 227 17.93 7.20 -6.30
CA LEU A 227 17.17 6.39 -7.26
C LEU A 227 16.80 7.14 -8.56
N PRO A 228 16.44 8.44 -8.54
CA PRO A 228 16.22 9.20 -9.77
C PRO A 228 17.47 9.36 -10.65
N LEU A 229 18.64 9.52 -10.03
CA LEU A 229 19.91 9.71 -10.73
C LEU A 229 20.40 8.42 -11.35
N VAL A 230 20.35 7.30 -10.63
CA VAL A 230 20.83 6.00 -11.15
C VAL A 230 20.08 5.54 -12.40
N LYS A 231 18.86 6.04 -12.63
CA LYS A 231 18.05 5.78 -13.84
C LYS A 231 18.50 6.58 -15.06
N LYS A 232 19.29 7.64 -14.89
CA LYS A 232 19.61 8.62 -15.95
C LYS A 232 21.11 8.78 -16.17
N GLU A 233 21.87 8.82 -15.09
CA GLU A 233 23.29 9.15 -15.12
C GLU A 233 24.16 7.94 -15.51
N SER A 234 25.33 8.26 -16.05
CA SER A 234 26.36 7.25 -16.32
C SER A 234 26.89 6.63 -15.03
N PHE A 235 27.33 5.37 -15.10
CA PHE A 235 27.89 4.64 -13.97
C PHE A 235 29.04 5.39 -13.29
N ASN A 236 29.95 5.97 -14.08
CA ASN A 236 31.09 6.76 -13.59
C ASN A 236 30.65 8.07 -12.90
N ALA A 237 29.62 8.74 -13.41
CA ALA A 237 29.07 9.93 -12.76
C ALA A 237 28.51 9.58 -11.36
N ILE A 238 27.78 8.47 -11.25
CA ILE A 238 27.27 7.98 -9.95
C ILE A 238 28.43 7.62 -9.01
N GLN A 239 29.46 6.93 -9.49
CA GLN A 239 30.65 6.62 -8.67
C GLN A 239 31.34 7.88 -8.15
N THR A 240 31.50 8.90 -9.00
CA THR A 240 32.11 10.18 -8.63
C THR A 240 31.33 10.87 -7.52
N LEU A 241 30.00 10.89 -7.62
CA LEU A 241 29.13 11.45 -6.58
C LEU A 241 29.26 10.67 -5.26
N LEU A 242 29.26 9.34 -5.31
CA LEU A 242 29.38 8.50 -4.12
C LEU A 242 30.72 8.63 -3.39
N ASN A 243 31.78 9.06 -4.09
CA ASN A 243 33.11 9.29 -3.51
C ASN A 243 33.30 10.73 -2.99
N ALA A 244 32.32 11.63 -3.15
CA ALA A 244 32.45 13.00 -2.66
C ALA A 244 32.27 13.06 -1.12
N LEU A 245 32.99 13.98 -0.48
CA LEU A 245 33.02 14.13 0.99
C LEU A 245 31.64 14.37 1.63
N ALA A 246 30.70 14.91 0.86
CA ALA A 246 29.32 15.12 1.32
C ALA A 246 28.54 13.81 1.58
N PHE A 247 29.08 12.67 1.14
CA PHE A 247 28.43 11.37 1.15
C PHE A 247 29.21 10.33 1.96
N GLU A 248 29.84 10.73 3.08
CA GLU A 248 30.30 9.76 4.09
C GLU A 248 29.10 8.92 4.53
N ALA A 249 28.87 7.79 3.86
CA ALA A 249 27.72 6.95 4.06
C ALA A 249 27.88 6.25 5.40
N PRO A 250 27.03 6.53 6.39
CA PRO A 250 27.21 5.97 7.73
C PRO A 250 26.74 4.50 7.82
N ASN A 251 26.19 3.95 6.72
CA ASN A 251 25.66 2.60 6.64
C ASN A 251 26.50 1.71 5.70
N LEU A 252 26.80 0.51 6.19
CA LEU A 252 27.49 -0.54 5.46
C LEU A 252 26.68 -0.96 4.22
N TYR A 253 27.32 -0.94 3.05
CA TYR A 253 26.79 -1.38 1.74
C TYR A 253 25.87 -0.45 0.94
N VAL A 254 25.67 0.81 1.36
CA VAL A 254 24.79 1.75 0.63
C VAL A 254 25.32 2.03 -0.79
N GLN A 255 26.64 2.21 -0.93
CA GLN A 255 27.30 2.46 -2.21
C GLN A 255 27.06 1.31 -3.19
N GLU A 256 27.19 0.08 -2.70
CA GLU A 256 26.99 -1.17 -3.42
C GLU A 256 25.56 -1.28 -3.96
N ILE A 257 24.57 -0.95 -3.13
CA ILE A 257 23.16 -0.96 -3.53
C ILE A 257 22.89 0.09 -4.59
N ILE A 258 23.42 1.32 -4.43
CA ILE A 258 23.22 2.41 -5.39
C ILE A 258 23.85 2.07 -6.75
N LEU A 259 25.08 1.55 -6.76
CA LEU A 259 25.76 1.16 -8.01
C LEU A 259 25.10 -0.05 -8.68
N ALA A 260 24.66 -1.04 -7.91
CA ALA A 260 23.89 -2.15 -8.46
C ALA A 260 22.57 -1.65 -9.08
N ASN A 261 21.90 -0.67 -8.47
CA ASN A 261 20.70 -0.03 -9.04
C ASN A 261 21.03 0.78 -10.31
N ALA A 262 22.18 1.45 -10.38
CA ALA A 262 22.63 2.16 -11.59
C ALA A 262 22.86 1.22 -12.77
N PHE A 263 23.39 0.03 -12.50
CA PHE A 263 23.52 -1.03 -13.50
C PHE A 263 22.15 -1.62 -13.87
N ARG A 264 21.30 -1.88 -12.88
CA ARG A 264 19.97 -2.48 -13.09
C ARG A 264 19.05 -1.60 -13.93
N TYR A 265 18.93 -0.32 -13.58
CA TYR A 265 17.87 0.55 -14.10
C TYR A 265 18.27 1.39 -15.31
N ASN A 266 19.57 1.53 -15.61
CA ASN A 266 20.03 2.24 -16.79
C ASN A 266 20.76 1.29 -17.74
N LYS A 267 20.12 0.98 -18.87
CA LYS A 267 20.64 0.03 -19.88
C LYS A 267 22.03 0.44 -20.40
N ALA A 268 22.31 1.74 -20.52
CA ALA A 268 23.61 2.23 -20.99
C ALA A 268 24.76 1.89 -20.01
N ASN A 269 24.44 1.64 -18.74
CA ASN A 269 25.42 1.25 -17.72
C ASN A 269 25.69 -0.26 -17.71
N GLN A 270 24.93 -1.06 -18.46
CA GLN A 270 25.09 -2.51 -18.51
C GLN A 270 26.21 -2.86 -19.48
N THR A 271 27.45 -2.76 -19.02
CA THR A 271 28.67 -3.08 -19.78
C THR A 271 29.51 -4.10 -19.02
N HIS A 272 30.37 -4.84 -19.73
CA HIS A 272 31.32 -5.78 -19.11
C HIS A 272 32.23 -5.10 -18.07
N GLU A 273 32.68 -3.87 -18.36
CA GLU A 273 33.53 -3.09 -17.46
C GLU A 273 32.82 -2.75 -16.14
N ASN A 274 31.59 -2.21 -16.23
CA ASN A 274 30.80 -1.88 -15.04
C ASN A 274 30.41 -3.15 -14.26
N PHE A 275 30.16 -4.26 -14.96
CA PHE A 275 29.94 -5.55 -14.32
C PHE A 275 31.18 -6.02 -13.54
N ALA A 276 32.38 -5.95 -14.14
CA ALA A 276 33.63 -6.34 -13.49
C ALA A 276 33.92 -5.49 -12.23
N TYR A 277 33.58 -4.20 -12.26
CA TYR A 277 33.65 -3.33 -11.09
C TYR A 277 32.69 -3.82 -9.99
N LEU A 278 31.41 -4.03 -10.33
CA LEU A 278 30.42 -4.56 -9.38
C LEU A 278 30.83 -5.93 -8.85
N GLN A 279 31.48 -6.75 -9.65
CA GLN A 279 32.00 -8.04 -9.23
C GLN A 279 32.96 -7.94 -8.06
N GLN A 280 33.95 -7.06 -8.16
CA GLN A 280 34.93 -6.87 -7.09
C GLN A 280 34.25 -6.37 -5.81
N LEU A 281 33.32 -5.42 -5.98
CA LEU A 281 32.64 -4.76 -4.88
C LEU A 281 31.66 -5.71 -4.15
N LEU A 282 30.79 -6.37 -4.90
CA LEU A 282 29.77 -7.27 -4.34
C LEU A 282 30.37 -8.58 -3.82
N ASP A 283 31.55 -8.99 -4.31
CA ASP A 283 32.21 -10.18 -3.76
C ASP A 283 32.68 -10.00 -2.33
N ALA A 284 33.05 -8.77 -1.96
CA ALA A 284 33.48 -8.41 -0.62
C ALA A 284 32.35 -8.42 0.42
N ILE A 285 31.08 -8.42 -0.01
CA ILE A 285 29.94 -8.47 0.90
C ILE A 285 29.88 -9.85 1.59
N PRO A 286 29.91 -9.93 2.94
CA PRO A 286 29.75 -11.17 3.67
C PRO A 286 28.38 -11.81 3.42
N ALA A 287 28.36 -13.13 3.27
CA ALA A 287 27.15 -13.89 2.94
C ALA A 287 25.99 -13.75 3.95
N ARG A 288 26.29 -13.40 5.20
CA ARG A 288 25.29 -13.27 6.28
C ARG A 288 24.56 -11.93 6.31
N VAL A 289 24.99 -10.94 5.53
CA VAL A 289 24.37 -9.61 5.51
C VAL A 289 22.96 -9.73 4.94
N ARG A 290 21.98 -9.17 5.65
CA ARG A 290 20.57 -9.18 5.25
C ARG A 290 20.19 -7.87 4.60
N TRP A 291 19.25 -7.94 3.66
CA TRP A 291 18.55 -6.78 3.16
C TRP A 291 17.22 -6.67 3.93
N ALA A 292 16.96 -5.50 4.52
CA ALA A 292 15.94 -5.30 5.55
C ALA A 292 14.49 -5.75 5.20
N PRO A 293 14.05 -5.88 3.93
CA PRO A 293 12.75 -6.47 3.62
C PRO A 293 12.80 -7.88 2.99
N SER A 294 13.94 -8.58 3.03
CA SER A 294 14.13 -9.85 2.29
C SER A 294 14.53 -11.02 3.17
N ASP A 295 13.94 -12.19 2.92
CA ASP A 295 14.36 -13.48 3.49
C ASP A 295 15.74 -13.94 2.99
N PHE A 296 16.29 -13.28 1.97
CA PHE A 296 17.55 -13.63 1.32
C PHE A 296 18.70 -12.72 1.77
N SER A 297 19.94 -13.15 1.50
CA SER A 297 21.10 -12.30 1.79
C SER A 297 21.10 -11.08 0.87
N LEU A 298 21.72 -9.98 1.31
CA LEU A 298 21.93 -8.80 0.46
C LEU A 298 22.63 -9.20 -0.85
N LYS A 299 23.66 -10.04 -0.74
CA LYS A 299 24.43 -10.53 -1.89
C LYS A 299 23.57 -11.32 -2.88
N ASP A 300 22.69 -12.21 -2.41
CA ASP A 300 21.77 -12.95 -3.28
C ASP A 300 20.83 -12.01 -4.04
N ASN A 301 20.27 -11.01 -3.36
CA ASN A 301 19.37 -10.06 -3.98
C ASN A 301 20.08 -9.20 -5.03
N LEU A 302 21.26 -8.64 -4.70
CA LEU A 302 22.02 -7.81 -5.64
C LEU A 302 22.46 -8.61 -6.88
N TRP A 303 22.91 -9.86 -6.71
CA TRP A 303 23.25 -10.71 -7.86
C TRP A 303 22.05 -11.11 -8.69
N SER A 304 20.89 -11.34 -8.07
CA SER A 304 19.65 -11.59 -8.81
C SER A 304 19.27 -10.38 -9.67
N PHE A 305 19.32 -9.17 -9.11
CA PHE A 305 18.96 -7.95 -9.82
C PHE A 305 19.86 -7.65 -11.01
N ILE A 306 21.16 -7.88 -10.85
CA ILE A 306 22.12 -7.74 -11.96
C ILE A 306 21.81 -8.78 -13.03
N ALA A 307 21.57 -10.04 -12.66
CA ALA A 307 21.25 -11.09 -13.62
C ALA A 307 19.95 -10.81 -14.40
N ASP A 308 18.90 -10.35 -13.72
CA ASP A 308 17.63 -9.97 -14.35
C ASP A 308 17.82 -8.83 -15.35
N ALA A 309 18.65 -7.83 -15.00
CA ALA A 309 18.96 -6.71 -15.88
C ALA A 309 19.75 -7.13 -17.13
N LEU A 310 20.72 -8.03 -16.97
CA LEU A 310 21.50 -8.60 -18.07
C LEU A 310 20.63 -9.44 -19.00
N LEU A 311 19.75 -10.29 -18.47
CA LEU A 311 18.79 -11.08 -19.26
C LEU A 311 17.84 -10.20 -20.08
N ALA A 312 17.43 -9.05 -19.54
CA ALA A 312 16.60 -8.09 -20.25
C ALA A 312 17.35 -7.32 -21.36
N ASN A 313 18.69 -7.39 -21.37
CA ASN A 313 19.52 -6.68 -22.32
C ASN A 313 20.09 -7.60 -23.41
N GLN A 314 19.27 -7.83 -24.44
CA GLN A 314 19.59 -8.67 -25.60
C GLN A 314 20.59 -8.03 -26.58
N GLN A 315 21.22 -6.89 -26.26
CA GLN A 315 22.14 -6.21 -27.20
C GLN A 315 23.59 -6.67 -27.10
N LEU A 316 23.95 -7.36 -26.03
CA LEU A 316 25.32 -7.81 -25.75
C LEU A 316 25.26 -9.24 -25.19
N ASP A 317 26.23 -10.07 -25.55
CA ASP A 317 26.35 -11.41 -24.98
C ASP A 317 26.94 -11.33 -23.57
N PHE A 318 26.10 -11.55 -22.57
CA PHE A 318 26.47 -11.59 -21.15
C PHE A 318 26.51 -13.00 -20.57
N THR A 319 26.73 -14.03 -21.39
CA THR A 319 26.66 -15.43 -20.96
C THR A 319 27.58 -15.73 -19.78
N ALA A 320 28.81 -15.18 -19.78
CA ALA A 320 29.78 -15.42 -18.71
C ALA A 320 29.35 -14.76 -17.39
N GLU A 321 28.87 -13.53 -17.46
CA GLU A 321 28.36 -12.72 -16.35
C GLU A 321 27.13 -13.37 -15.72
N LEU A 322 26.19 -13.82 -16.55
CA LEU A 322 24.98 -14.51 -16.13
C LEU A 322 25.29 -15.83 -15.39
N LEU A 323 26.24 -16.61 -15.91
CA LEU A 323 26.72 -17.82 -15.25
C LEU A 323 27.40 -17.49 -13.91
N TYR A 324 28.17 -16.41 -13.87
CA TYR A 324 28.81 -15.94 -12.66
C TYR A 324 27.77 -15.56 -11.59
N CYS A 325 26.76 -14.74 -11.93
CA CYS A 325 25.66 -14.38 -11.03
C CYS A 325 24.97 -15.63 -10.47
N SER A 326 24.60 -16.58 -11.34
CA SER A 326 23.97 -17.84 -10.93
C SER A 326 24.84 -18.67 -9.97
N LYS A 327 26.16 -18.65 -10.15
CA LYS A 327 27.09 -19.32 -9.24
C LYS A 327 27.12 -18.66 -7.87
N LYS A 328 27.06 -17.32 -7.80
CA LYS A 328 27.16 -16.54 -6.56
C LYS A 328 25.88 -16.51 -5.74
N ILE A 329 24.72 -16.67 -6.39
CA ILE A 329 23.45 -16.83 -5.69
C ILE A 329 23.44 -18.19 -4.97
N SER A 330 23.34 -18.12 -3.65
CA SER A 330 23.28 -19.24 -2.72
C SER A 330 21.84 -19.66 -2.42
N ALA A 331 20.92 -18.71 -2.38
CA ALA A 331 19.49 -18.98 -2.21
C ALA A 331 18.96 -19.84 -3.37
N LYS A 332 18.65 -21.11 -3.06
CA LYS A 332 18.24 -22.12 -4.06
C LYS A 332 17.05 -21.66 -4.90
N ILE A 333 16.03 -21.07 -4.27
CA ILE A 333 14.81 -20.64 -4.97
C ILE A 333 15.10 -19.56 -6.04
N ILE A 334 15.93 -18.57 -5.71
CA ILE A 334 16.38 -17.52 -6.64
C ILE A 334 17.23 -18.15 -7.75
N LYS A 335 18.20 -18.98 -7.37
CA LYS A 335 19.12 -19.65 -8.30
C LYS A 335 18.38 -20.50 -9.33
N ASP A 336 17.39 -21.28 -8.89
CA ASP A 336 16.61 -22.17 -9.74
C ASP A 336 15.64 -21.38 -10.63
N SER A 337 15.16 -20.22 -10.20
CA SER A 337 14.45 -19.26 -11.05
C SER A 337 15.35 -18.75 -12.18
N LEU A 338 16.54 -18.24 -11.84
CA LEU A 338 17.50 -17.72 -12.82
C LEU A 338 17.95 -18.79 -13.82
N LYS A 339 18.23 -20.02 -13.35
CA LYS A 339 18.59 -21.13 -14.25
C LYS A 339 17.50 -21.46 -15.26
N ARG A 340 16.22 -21.36 -14.87
CA ARG A 340 15.09 -21.57 -15.79
C ARG A 340 15.05 -20.47 -16.84
N GLN A 341 15.20 -19.21 -16.44
CA GLN A 341 15.26 -18.07 -17.37
C GLN A 341 16.44 -18.20 -18.35
N LEU A 342 17.62 -18.57 -17.86
CA LEU A 342 18.81 -18.80 -18.70
C LEU A 342 18.61 -19.91 -19.75
N LYS A 343 17.87 -20.96 -19.41
CA LYS A 343 17.55 -22.03 -20.34
C LYS A 343 16.60 -21.56 -21.45
N THR A 344 15.67 -20.66 -21.13
CA THR A 344 14.77 -20.04 -22.11
C THR A 344 15.56 -19.09 -23.02
N TYR A 345 16.34 -18.19 -22.43
CA TYR A 345 17.18 -17.22 -23.13
C TYR A 345 18.09 -17.87 -24.19
N ARG A 346 18.80 -18.95 -23.83
CA ARG A 346 19.67 -19.67 -24.76
C ARG A 346 18.93 -20.38 -25.89
N LYS A 347 17.68 -20.80 -25.67
CA LYS A 347 16.87 -21.40 -26.72
C LYS A 347 16.35 -20.36 -27.71
N GLU A 348 16.17 -19.12 -27.28
CA GLU A 348 15.77 -18.02 -28.16
C GLU A 348 16.95 -17.63 -29.06
N GLU A 349 18.17 -17.52 -28.52
CA GLU A 349 19.39 -17.30 -29.32
C GLU A 349 19.69 -18.44 -30.32
N GLU A 350 19.31 -19.68 -30.03
CA GLU A 350 19.48 -20.82 -30.96
C GLU A 350 18.43 -20.85 -32.10
N ASN A 351 17.35 -20.06 -32.01
CA ASN A 351 16.25 -20.02 -32.98
C ASN A 351 16.17 -18.72 -33.80
N GLU A 352 16.99 -17.71 -33.50
CA GLU A 352 17.25 -16.52 -34.32
C GLU A 352 18.48 -16.73 -35.23
#